data_AF-A0A6N6PZK6-F1
#
_entry.id   AF-A0A6N6PZK6-F1
#
_cell.length_a   1.000
_cell.length_b   1.000
_cell.length_c   1.000
_cell.angle_alpha   90.00
_cell.angle_beta   90.00
_cell.angle_gamma   90.00
#
_symmetry.space_group_name_H-M   'P 1'
#
loop_
_entity.id
_entity.type
_entity.pdbx_description
1 polymer ?
#
loop_
_entity_poly.entity_id
_entity_poly.type
_entity_poly.pdbx_seq_one_letter_code
_entity_poly.pdbx_strand_id
1 'polypeptide(L)'
;MTTPKTFLGPILGSLLALAVLGQNEIGFVEKFALSADREATLAQLVPGTEDYYFFHALHYQSTGRKEKLAAILEAWGKRFPGSERRAIIENREALLAYDADPQRTLRFLRERLGLRFDHVQEIRDRKPDLPTVL
;
A
#
# COMPACT_ATOMS: atom_id res chain seq x y z
N MET A 1 -52.73 46.94 -9.48
CA MET A 1 -52.58 45.64 -8.77
C MET A 1 -52.50 44.61 -9.89
N THR A 2 -51.42 43.89 -10.21
CA THR A 2 -50.20 43.42 -9.52
C THR A 2 -49.08 43.30 -10.57
N THR A 3 -47.84 43.62 -10.21
CA THR A 3 -46.63 43.54 -11.04
C THR A 3 -45.95 42.14 -10.91
N PRO A 4 -44.71 41.90 -11.39
CA PRO A 4 -44.40 41.11 -12.59
C PRO A 4 -43.43 39.94 -12.28
N LYS A 5 -42.97 39.16 -13.28
CA LYS A 5 -41.63 38.51 -13.22
C LYS A 5 -41.19 37.91 -14.56
N THR A 6 -40.30 38.65 -15.23
CA THR A 6 -39.21 38.16 -16.07
C THR A 6 -38.32 37.18 -15.31
N PHE A 7 -37.62 36.23 -15.97
CA PHE A 7 -36.16 36.07 -15.84
C PHE A 7 -35.60 35.11 -16.89
N LEU A 8 -34.72 35.69 -17.71
CA LEU A 8 -33.77 35.07 -18.63
C LEU A 8 -32.65 34.44 -17.78
N GLY A 9 -32.37 33.15 -17.94
CA GLY A 9 -31.26 32.49 -17.23
C GLY A 9 -30.07 32.23 -18.18
N PRO A 10 -28.88 32.80 -17.94
CA PRO A 10 -27.67 32.33 -18.57
C PRO A 10 -27.04 31.19 -17.74
N ILE A 11 -26.70 30.11 -18.44
CA ILE A 11 -25.93 28.98 -17.93
C ILE A 11 -24.48 29.46 -17.77
N LEU A 12 -23.99 29.56 -16.53
CA LEU A 12 -22.58 29.77 -16.26
C LEU A 12 -22.14 28.92 -15.06
N GLY A 13 -21.20 28.02 -15.31
CA GLY A 13 -20.62 27.17 -14.27
C GLY A 13 -19.64 26.15 -14.83
N SER A 14 -18.64 26.59 -15.59
CA SER A 14 -17.49 25.75 -15.92
C SER A 14 -16.71 25.44 -14.64
N LEU A 15 -16.74 24.18 -14.24
CA LEU A 15 -15.99 23.61 -13.13
C LEU A 15 -14.51 23.52 -13.53
N LEU A 16 -13.67 24.45 -13.09
CA LEU A 16 -12.22 24.33 -13.21
C LEU A 16 -11.72 23.48 -12.03
N ALA A 17 -11.62 22.17 -12.22
CA ALA A 17 -10.97 21.28 -11.24
C ALA A 17 -9.46 21.57 -11.24
N LEU A 18 -9.01 22.26 -10.19
CA LEU A 18 -7.62 22.62 -9.97
C LEU A 18 -6.80 21.35 -9.66
N ALA A 19 -5.76 21.08 -10.43
CA ALA A 19 -4.79 20.04 -10.14
C ALA A 19 -3.94 20.45 -8.91
N VAL A 20 -4.33 19.98 -7.72
CA VAL A 20 -3.54 20.06 -6.48
C VAL A 20 -3.04 18.65 -6.14
N LEU A 21 -2.05 18.18 -6.88
CA LEU A 21 -1.37 16.91 -6.60
C LEU A 21 0.11 17.23 -6.31
N GLY A 22 0.49 17.32 -5.03
CA GLY A 22 1.90 17.42 -4.64
C GLY A 22 2.21 18.34 -3.45
N GLN A 23 1.49 19.45 -3.25
CA GLN A 23 1.75 20.37 -2.12
C GLN A 23 1.13 19.91 -0.79
N ASN A 24 0.05 19.11 -0.85
CA ASN A 24 -0.64 18.62 0.36
C ASN A 24 0.02 17.37 0.99
N GLU A 25 0.76 16.58 0.21
CA GLU A 25 1.36 15.33 0.69
C GLU A 25 2.45 15.58 1.74
N ILE A 26 3.33 16.56 1.50
CA ILE A 26 4.40 16.92 2.44
C ILE A 26 3.81 17.41 3.76
N GLY A 27 2.81 18.30 3.70
CA GLY A 27 2.16 18.84 4.89
C GLY A 27 1.41 17.80 5.71
N PHE A 28 0.81 16.80 5.07
CA PHE A 28 0.14 15.71 5.79
C PHE A 28 1.15 14.78 6.48
N VAL A 29 2.21 14.35 5.78
CA VAL A 29 3.23 13.44 6.33
C VAL A 29 3.90 14.06 7.56
N GLU A 30 4.26 15.34 7.49
CA GLU A 30 4.87 16.05 8.63
C GLU A 30 3.91 16.11 9.82
N LYS A 31 2.65 16.53 9.60
CA LYS A 31 1.62 16.56 10.66
C LYS A 31 1.40 15.18 11.26
N PHE A 32 1.37 14.12 10.45
CA PHE A 32 1.22 12.76 10.94
C PHE A 32 2.44 12.32 11.77
N ALA A 33 3.65 12.62 11.32
CA ALA A 33 4.88 12.25 12.02
C ALA A 33 5.01 12.95 13.37
N LEU A 34 4.71 14.26 13.40
CA LEU A 34 4.93 15.14 14.55
C LEU A 34 3.72 15.27 15.50
N SER A 35 2.51 14.86 15.09
CA SER A 35 1.33 15.00 15.95
C SER A 35 1.40 14.10 17.18
N ALA A 36 1.08 14.68 18.34
CA ALA A 36 0.84 13.93 19.58
C ALA A 36 -0.44 13.08 19.49
N ASP A 37 -1.45 13.55 18.76
CA ASP A 37 -2.68 12.83 18.45
C ASP A 37 -2.72 12.50 16.96
N ARG A 38 -2.16 11.34 16.61
CA ARG A 38 -2.18 10.87 15.22
C ARG A 38 -3.58 10.46 14.76
N GLU A 39 -4.50 10.10 15.66
CA GLU A 39 -5.85 9.70 15.27
C GLU A 39 -6.65 10.90 14.74
N ALA A 40 -6.51 12.08 15.36
CA ALA A 40 -7.08 13.32 14.85
C ALA A 40 -6.50 13.73 13.48
N THR A 41 -5.21 13.46 13.22
CA THR A 41 -4.61 13.67 11.89
C THR A 41 -5.19 12.71 10.86
N LEU A 42 -5.32 11.43 11.21
CA LEU A 42 -5.86 10.40 10.32
C LEU A 42 -7.32 10.68 9.93
N ALA A 43 -8.13 11.27 10.82
CA ALA A 43 -9.52 11.64 10.55
C ALA A 43 -9.67 12.66 9.40
N GLN A 44 -8.60 13.35 9.01
CA GLN A 44 -8.61 14.29 7.87
C GLN A 44 -8.49 13.57 6.51
N LEU A 45 -8.11 12.28 6.50
CA LEU A 45 -7.98 11.50 5.27
C LEU A 45 -9.35 11.07 4.74
N VAL A 46 -9.49 11.08 3.42
CA VAL A 46 -10.73 10.66 2.75
C VAL A 46 -10.87 9.13 2.81
N PRO A 47 -11.93 8.59 3.46
CA PRO A 47 -12.10 7.14 3.57
C PRO A 47 -12.14 6.42 2.22
N GLY A 48 -11.44 5.28 2.14
CA GLY A 48 -11.38 4.46 0.93
C GLY A 48 -10.35 4.90 -0.12
N THR A 49 -9.58 5.96 0.14
CA THR A 49 -8.37 6.31 -0.64
C THR A 49 -7.17 5.46 -0.22
N GLU A 50 -6.15 5.33 -1.07
CA GLU A 50 -4.92 4.63 -0.69
C GLU A 50 -4.18 5.30 0.47
N ASP A 51 -4.20 6.64 0.56
CA ASP A 51 -3.60 7.36 1.70
C ASP A 51 -4.29 7.02 3.01
N TYR A 52 -5.63 6.99 3.02
CA TYR A 52 -6.41 6.55 4.16
C TYR A 52 -5.94 5.16 4.62
N TYR A 53 -5.89 4.18 3.72
CA TYR A 53 -5.46 2.84 4.10
C TYR A 53 -3.99 2.80 4.58
N PHE A 54 -3.08 3.46 3.86
CA PHE A 54 -1.65 3.41 4.17
C PHE A 54 -1.33 4.02 5.54
N PHE A 55 -1.80 5.24 5.83
CA PHE A 55 -1.45 5.91 7.08
C PHE A 55 -2.16 5.30 8.28
N HIS A 56 -3.40 4.83 8.14
CA HIS A 56 -4.05 4.07 9.21
C HIS A 56 -3.33 2.74 9.46
N ALA A 57 -2.95 1.99 8.43
CA ALA A 57 -2.21 0.74 8.59
C ALA A 57 -0.84 0.97 9.24
N LEU A 58 -0.10 1.99 8.81
CA LEU A 58 1.18 2.39 9.42
C LEU A 58 1.01 2.77 10.90
N HIS A 59 -0.06 3.50 11.24
CA HIS A 59 -0.38 3.83 12.62
C HIS A 59 -0.70 2.58 13.46
N TYR A 60 -1.51 1.65 12.95
CA TYR A 60 -1.83 0.41 13.67
C TYR A 60 -0.62 -0.52 13.83
N GLN A 61 0.25 -0.60 12.82
CA GLN A 61 1.50 -1.34 12.89
C GLN A 61 2.43 -0.76 13.96
N SER A 62 2.65 0.57 13.96
CA SER A 62 3.53 1.24 14.92
C SER A 62 3.01 1.24 16.37
N THR A 63 1.69 1.08 16.56
CA THR A 63 1.05 1.02 17.88
C THR A 63 0.71 -0.41 18.32
N GLY A 64 1.11 -1.43 17.55
CA GLY A 64 0.88 -2.84 17.89
C GLY A 64 -0.58 -3.28 17.88
N ARG A 65 -1.48 -2.53 17.23
CA ARG A 65 -2.92 -2.82 17.17
C ARG A 65 -3.22 -3.86 16.08
N LYS A 66 -2.78 -5.10 16.30
CA LYS A 66 -2.79 -6.20 15.32
C LYS A 66 -4.15 -6.48 14.69
N GLU A 67 -5.23 -6.48 15.48
CA GLU A 67 -6.58 -6.73 14.97
C GLU A 67 -7.04 -5.63 14.01
N LYS A 68 -6.80 -4.35 14.35
CA LYS A 68 -7.11 -3.22 13.47
C LYS A 68 -6.26 -3.25 12.20
N LEU A 69 -4.98 -3.64 12.31
CA LEU A 69 -4.10 -3.80 11.16
C LEU A 69 -4.61 -4.89 10.21
N ALA A 70 -5.00 -6.06 10.72
CA ALA A 70 -5.53 -7.14 9.90
C ALA A 70 -6.81 -6.70 9.16
N ALA A 71 -7.75 -6.08 9.87
CA ALA A 71 -9.01 -5.61 9.29
C ALA A 71 -8.78 -4.57 8.18
N ILE A 72 -7.88 -3.60 8.40
CA ILE A 72 -7.63 -2.56 7.40
C ILE A 72 -6.88 -3.10 6.18
N LEU A 73 -5.94 -4.04 6.35
CA LEU A 73 -5.24 -4.69 5.24
C LEU A 73 -6.19 -5.54 4.38
N GLU A 74 -7.15 -6.23 5.01
CA GLU A 74 -8.17 -6.99 4.29
C GLU A 74 -9.07 -6.07 3.46
N ALA A 75 -9.60 -5.00 4.08
CA ALA A 75 -10.41 -4.01 3.38
C ALA A 75 -9.64 -3.32 2.25
N TRP A 76 -8.37 -3.00 2.48
CA TRP A 76 -7.49 -2.42 1.47
C TRP A 76 -7.28 -3.41 0.30
N GLY A 77 -6.97 -4.67 0.58
CA GLY A 77 -6.75 -5.69 -0.45
C GLY A 77 -7.97 -5.93 -1.33
N LYS A 78 -9.19 -5.87 -0.78
CA LYS A 78 -10.43 -5.97 -1.57
C LYS A 78 -10.60 -4.80 -2.55
N ARG A 79 -10.18 -3.60 -2.16
CA ARG A 79 -10.38 -2.38 -2.96
C ARG A 79 -9.23 -2.09 -3.93
N PHE A 80 -8.00 -2.41 -3.53
CA PHE A 80 -6.77 -2.18 -4.29
C PHE A 80 -5.91 -3.47 -4.28
N PRO A 81 -6.30 -4.51 -5.04
CA PRO A 81 -5.65 -5.83 -4.98
C PRO A 81 -4.15 -5.81 -5.33
N GLY A 82 -3.72 -4.90 -6.20
CA GLY A 82 -2.33 -4.74 -6.65
C GLY A 82 -1.56 -3.59 -6.01
N SER A 83 -2.01 -3.05 -4.87
CA SER A 83 -1.36 -1.87 -4.25
C SER A 83 0.08 -2.16 -3.80
N GLU A 84 1.06 -1.45 -4.39
CA GLU A 84 2.46 -1.51 -3.96
C GLU A 84 2.65 -0.95 -2.55
N ARG A 85 1.87 0.06 -2.18
CA ARG A 85 1.87 0.65 -0.83
C ARG A 85 1.39 -0.33 0.23
N ARG A 86 0.39 -1.16 -0.09
CA ARG A 86 -0.07 -2.25 0.78
C ARG A 86 1.05 -3.25 0.99
N ALA A 87 1.75 -3.63 -0.09
CA ALA A 87 2.86 -4.57 0.00
C ALA A 87 4.01 -4.05 0.87
N ILE A 88 4.27 -2.74 0.91
CA ILE A 88 5.23 -2.16 1.85
C ILE A 88 4.85 -2.48 3.30
N ILE A 89 3.57 -2.30 3.67
CA ILE A 89 3.10 -2.59 5.03
C ILE A 89 3.16 -4.08 5.34
N GLU A 90 2.76 -4.95 4.41
CA GLU A 90 2.82 -6.41 4.55
C GLU A 90 4.26 -6.90 4.75
N ASN A 91 5.20 -6.38 3.96
CA ASN A 91 6.62 -6.70 4.09
C ASN A 91 7.17 -6.29 5.46
N ARG A 92 6.83 -5.08 5.90
CA ARG A 92 7.21 -4.59 7.23
C ARG A 92 6.65 -5.47 8.34
N GLU A 93 5.39 -5.89 8.22
CA GLU A 93 4.75 -6.74 9.24
C GLU A 93 5.44 -8.10 9.33
N ALA A 94 5.77 -8.71 8.19
CA ALA A 94 6.52 -9.96 8.17
C ALA A 94 7.89 -9.81 8.86
N LEU A 95 8.61 -8.72 8.59
CA LEU A 95 9.92 -8.46 9.22
C LEU A 95 9.80 -8.20 10.73
N LEU A 96 8.80 -7.42 11.17
CA LEU A 96 8.55 -7.17 12.59
C LEU A 96 8.14 -8.44 13.35
N ALA A 97 7.52 -9.41 12.67
CA ALA A 97 7.14 -10.69 13.25
C ALA A 97 8.27 -11.72 13.30
N TYR A 98 9.46 -11.41 12.76
CA TYR A 98 10.56 -12.38 12.63
C TYR A 98 10.94 -13.03 13.96
N ASP A 99 11.12 -12.24 15.03
CA ASP A 99 11.51 -12.79 16.34
C ASP A 99 10.45 -13.73 16.94
N ALA A 100 9.17 -13.54 16.59
CA ALA A 100 8.08 -14.36 17.07
C ALA A 100 7.90 -15.65 16.27
N ASP A 101 8.06 -15.59 14.94
CA ASP A 101 7.96 -16.74 14.03
C ASP A 101 8.87 -16.56 12.79
N PRO A 102 10.16 -16.93 12.92
CA PRO A 102 11.11 -16.77 11.83
C PRO A 102 10.72 -17.59 10.59
N GLN A 103 10.12 -18.77 10.78
CA GLN A 103 9.80 -19.68 9.68
C GLN A 103 8.68 -19.12 8.80
N ARG A 104 7.68 -18.51 9.41
CA ARG A 104 6.63 -17.80 8.67
C ARG A 104 7.20 -16.61 7.90
N THR A 105 8.04 -15.79 8.52
CA THR A 105 8.65 -14.64 7.85
C THR A 105 9.54 -15.07 6.68
N LEU A 106 10.40 -16.07 6.87
CA LEU A 106 11.29 -16.56 5.80
C LEU A 106 10.51 -17.17 4.63
N ARG A 107 9.40 -17.86 4.90
CA ARG A 107 8.49 -18.35 3.85
C ARG A 107 7.89 -17.19 3.06
N PHE A 108 7.34 -16.19 3.76
CA PHE A 108 6.78 -14.99 3.14
C PHE A 108 7.82 -14.28 2.25
N LEU A 109 9.05 -14.09 2.74
CA LEU A 109 10.11 -13.43 1.97
C LEU A 109 10.53 -14.25 0.74
N ARG A 110 10.62 -15.58 0.86
CA ARG A 110 10.93 -16.46 -0.28
C ARG A 110 9.89 -16.34 -1.38
N GLU A 111 8.61 -16.38 -1.01
CA GLU A 111 7.49 -16.24 -1.94
C GLU A 111 7.47 -14.84 -2.56
N ARG A 112 7.62 -13.79 -1.74
CA ARG A 112 7.58 -12.38 -2.17
C ARG A 112 8.70 -12.02 -3.15
N LEU A 113 9.90 -12.55 -2.91
CA LEU A 113 11.10 -12.26 -3.71
C LEU A 113 11.34 -13.29 -4.82
N GLY A 114 10.51 -14.34 -4.91
CA GLY A 114 10.68 -15.41 -5.89
C GLY A 114 12.01 -16.17 -5.76
N LEU A 115 12.54 -16.30 -4.53
CA LEU A 115 13.84 -16.93 -4.31
C LEU A 115 13.75 -18.44 -4.55
N ARG A 116 14.58 -18.93 -5.46
CA ARG A 116 14.80 -20.35 -5.69
C ARG A 116 16.20 -20.72 -5.20
N PHE A 117 16.29 -21.84 -4.51
CA PHE A 117 17.55 -22.38 -3.95
C PHE A 117 17.92 -23.71 -4.62
N ASP A 118 17.48 -23.89 -5.87
CA ASP A 118 17.68 -25.06 -6.73
C ASP A 118 18.94 -24.94 -7.60
N HIS A 119 19.76 -23.92 -7.38
CA HIS A 119 21.01 -23.73 -8.10
C HIS A 119 22.01 -24.83 -7.71
N VAL A 120 22.39 -25.65 -8.68
CA VAL A 120 23.41 -26.69 -8.55
C VAL A 120 24.70 -26.24 -9.23
N GLN A 121 25.85 -26.68 -8.72
CA GLN A 121 27.12 -26.48 -9.41
C GLN A 121 27.10 -27.25 -10.73
N GLU A 122 27.22 -26.53 -11.85
CA GLU A 122 27.48 -27.17 -13.15
C GLU A 122 28.93 -27.68 -13.17
N ILE A 123 29.12 -28.99 -12.97
CA ILE A 123 30.42 -29.63 -13.09
C ILE A 123 30.76 -29.70 -14.59
N ARG A 124 31.56 -28.75 -15.08
CA ARG A 124 32.03 -28.69 -16.49
C ARG A 124 32.83 -29.93 -16.91
N ASP A 125 33.36 -30.69 -15.95
CA ASP A 125 34.19 -31.88 -16.20
C ASP A 125 33.37 -33.18 -16.33
N ARG A 126 32.04 -33.11 -16.45
CA ARG A 126 31.26 -34.29 -16.83
C ARG A 126 31.59 -34.65 -18.28
N LYS A 127 32.43 -35.66 -18.48
CA LYS A 127 32.72 -36.24 -19.80
C LYS A 127 31.39 -36.50 -20.52
N PRO A 128 31.13 -35.87 -21.68
CA PRO A 128 29.88 -36.09 -22.39
C PRO A 128 29.78 -37.56 -22.78
N ASP A 129 28.61 -38.15 -22.55
CA ASP A 129 28.29 -39.51 -22.99
C ASP A 129 28.00 -39.47 -24.49
N LEU A 130 29.07 -39.40 -25.27
CA LEU A 130 29.00 -39.35 -26.73
C LEU A 130 28.80 -40.77 -27.26
N PRO A 131 27.83 -41.00 -28.16
CA PRO A 131 27.63 -42.31 -28.76
C PRO A 131 28.90 -42.74 -29.50
N THR A 132 29.43 -43.91 -29.12
CA THR A 132 30.69 -44.47 -29.63
C THR A 132 30.51 -45.40 -30.83
N VAL A 133 29.32 -45.49 -31.39
CA VAL A 133 29.01 -46.40 -32.49
C VAL A 133 28.33 -45.63 -33.62
N LEU A 134 28.85 -45.81 -34.83
CA LEU A 134 28.28 -45.29 -36.09
C LEU A 134 27.10 -46.14 -36.56
#